data_AF-A0A024UKT4-F1
#
_entry.id   AF-A0A024UKT4-F1
#
_cell.length_a   1.000
_cell.length_b   1.000
_cell.length_c   1.000
_cell.angle_alpha   90.00
_cell.angle_beta   90.00
_cell.angle_gamma   90.00
#
_symmetry.space_group_name_H-M   'P 1'
#
loop_
_entity.id
_entity.type
_entity.pdbx_description
1 polymer ?
#
loop_
_entity_poly.entity_id
_entity_poly.type
_entity_poly.pdbx_seq_one_letter_code
_entity_poly.pdbx_strand_id
1 'polypeptide(L)'
;MVQYAIAGCVDQSDYTVCERLLDIMAAALPDITVDKEPVRSDTWRTRVLELAQLHGFTSIGDRDWKIAQVMVWRVGRLVAHRAEEFALYVADTYGLALDLDQGQVEAYTQANTRALLGVQPPSGPHDVAIAEELAE
;
A
#
# COMPACT_ATOMS: atom_id res chain seq x y z
N MET A 1 10.58 16.21 -12.73
CA MET A 1 9.70 15.55 -11.75
C MET A 1 9.09 14.29 -12.32
N VAL A 2 9.36 13.13 -11.72
CA VAL A 2 8.77 11.83 -12.07
C VAL A 2 7.66 11.54 -11.06
N GLN A 3 6.44 11.32 -11.55
CA GLN A 3 5.31 10.99 -10.71
C GLN A 3 5.11 9.48 -10.64
N TYR A 4 5.13 8.97 -9.42
CA TYR A 4 4.66 7.64 -9.05
C TYR A 4 3.32 7.76 -8.35
N ALA A 5 2.52 6.72 -8.50
CA ALA A 5 1.30 6.58 -7.74
C ALA A 5 1.12 5.13 -7.30
N ILE A 6 0.50 4.96 -6.14
CA ILE A 6 0.16 3.69 -5.54
C ILE A 6 -1.30 3.69 -5.11
N ALA A 7 -2.00 2.60 -5.39
CA ALA A 7 -3.28 2.29 -4.78
C ALA A 7 -3.24 0.84 -4.28
N GLY A 8 -3.84 0.57 -3.13
CA GLY A 8 -3.87 -0.80 -2.64
C GLY A 8 -4.59 -0.95 -1.32
N CYS A 9 -4.76 -2.20 -0.95
CA CYS A 9 -5.48 -2.61 0.23
C CYS A 9 -4.57 -2.49 1.46
N VAL A 10 -4.92 -1.62 2.42
CA VAL A 10 -4.05 -1.30 3.58
C VAL A 10 -3.84 -2.44 4.58
N ASP A 11 -4.71 -3.46 4.55
CA ASP A 11 -4.60 -4.65 5.39
C ASP A 11 -3.72 -5.75 4.75
N GLN A 12 -3.17 -5.48 3.56
CA GLN A 12 -2.25 -6.39 2.86
C GLN A 12 -0.82 -5.87 2.93
N SER A 13 0.12 -6.77 3.19
CA SER A 13 1.56 -6.47 3.23
C SER A 13 2.05 -5.89 1.91
N ASP A 14 1.44 -6.26 0.79
CA ASP A 14 1.78 -5.77 -0.54
C ASP A 14 1.72 -4.25 -0.65
N TYR A 15 0.69 -3.63 -0.07
CA TYR A 15 0.56 -2.18 -0.02
C TYR A 15 1.64 -1.57 0.87
N THR A 16 1.83 -2.09 2.09
CA THR A 16 2.82 -1.58 3.04
C THR A 16 4.25 -1.62 2.49
N VAL A 17 4.65 -2.71 1.85
CA VAL A 17 5.98 -2.83 1.25
C VAL A 17 6.16 -1.85 0.10
N CYS A 18 5.17 -1.75 -0.80
CA CYS A 18 5.27 -0.84 -1.94
C CYS A 18 5.25 0.63 -1.53
N GLU A 19 4.41 0.98 -0.55
CA GLU A 19 4.35 2.32 0.04
C GLU A 19 5.70 2.69 0.66
N ARG A 20 6.29 1.79 1.46
CA ARG A 20 7.59 2.06 2.10
C ARG A 20 8.71 2.23 1.08
N LEU A 21 8.74 1.41 0.04
CA LEU A 21 9.72 1.55 -1.05
C LEU A 21 9.56 2.89 -1.77
N LEU A 22 8.33 3.35 -2.00
CA LEU A 22 8.08 4.68 -2.57
C LEU A 22 8.53 5.81 -1.64
N ASP A 23 8.37 5.67 -0.32
CA ASP A 23 8.88 6.63 0.66
C ASP A 23 10.42 6.69 0.64
N ILE A 24 11.08 5.54 0.56
CA ILE A 24 12.54 5.46 0.42
C ILE A 24 12.98 6.14 -0.88
N MET A 25 12.30 5.87 -2.00
CA MET A 25 12.58 6.51 -3.29
C MET A 25 12.41 8.02 -3.23
N ALA A 26 11.32 8.52 -2.63
CA ALA A 26 11.05 9.95 -2.51
C ALA A 26 12.08 10.66 -1.60
N ALA A 27 12.59 9.97 -0.58
CA ALA A 27 13.63 10.49 0.30
C ALA A 27 15.04 10.47 -0.34
N ALA A 28 15.35 9.43 -1.12
CA ALA A 28 16.69 9.20 -1.65
C ALA A 28 16.94 9.80 -3.04
N LEU A 29 15.90 9.99 -3.85
CA LEU A 29 16.03 10.39 -5.25
C LEU A 29 15.47 11.81 -5.46
N PRO A 30 16.19 12.68 -6.19
CA PRO A 30 15.68 14.00 -6.52
C PRO A 30 14.47 13.90 -7.46
N ASP A 31 13.57 14.88 -7.38
CA ASP A 31 12.44 15.05 -8.30
C ASP A 31 11.43 13.89 -8.39
N ILE A 32 11.32 13.05 -7.35
CA ILE A 32 10.24 12.06 -7.24
C ILE A 32 9.06 12.65 -6.46
N THR A 33 7.86 12.41 -6.98
CA THR A 33 6.60 12.66 -6.28
C THR A 33 5.78 11.40 -6.22
N VAL A 34 5.11 11.18 -5.10
CA VAL A 34 4.32 9.99 -4.83
C VAL A 34 2.91 10.40 -4.47
N ASP A 35 1.94 9.85 -5.20
CA ASP A 35 0.52 9.92 -4.87
C ASP A 35 0.09 8.59 -4.25
N LYS A 36 -0.65 8.64 -3.14
CA LYS A 36 -1.00 7.45 -2.34
C LYS A 36 -2.51 7.37 -2.16
N GLU A 37 -3.09 6.28 -2.63
CA GLU A 37 -4.51 5.97 -2.46
C GLU A 37 -4.66 4.71 -1.59
N PRO A 38 -4.66 4.84 -0.25
CA PRO A 38 -4.98 3.73 0.64
C PRO A 38 -6.46 3.36 0.52
N VAL A 39 -6.75 2.08 0.27
CA VAL A 39 -8.10 1.57 0.06
C VAL A 39 -8.45 0.48 1.08
N ARG A 40 -9.73 0.40 1.44
CA ARG A 40 -10.27 -0.65 2.30
C ARG A 40 -10.56 -1.91 1.50
N SER A 41 -10.46 -3.06 2.13
CA SER A 41 -10.60 -4.38 1.48
C SER A 41 -11.99 -4.63 0.90
N ASP A 42 -13.03 -4.04 1.50
CA ASP A 42 -14.42 -4.13 1.06
C ASP A 42 -14.68 -3.37 -0.24
N THR A 43 -13.94 -2.30 -0.52
CA THR A 43 -14.07 -1.49 -1.74
C THR A 43 -12.99 -1.78 -2.78
N TRP A 44 -11.89 -2.42 -2.37
CA TRP A 44 -10.71 -2.62 -3.21
C TRP A 44 -11.01 -3.36 -4.52
N ARG A 45 -11.84 -4.41 -4.48
CA ARG A 45 -12.21 -5.18 -5.69
C ARG A 45 -12.85 -4.32 -6.78
N THR A 46 -13.70 -3.38 -6.40
CA THR A 46 -14.31 -2.47 -7.37
C THR A 46 -13.27 -1.46 -7.84
N ARG A 47 -12.51 -0.91 -6.89
CA ARG A 47 -11.58 0.17 -7.16
C ARG A 47 -10.41 -0.23 -8.08
N VAL A 48 -9.84 -1.40 -7.87
CA VAL A 48 -8.75 -1.95 -8.70
C VAL A 48 -9.18 -2.13 -10.16
N LEU A 49 -10.44 -2.49 -10.42
CA LEU A 49 -10.98 -2.62 -11.78
C LEU A 49 -11.20 -1.25 -12.44
N GLU A 50 -11.71 -0.27 -11.68
CA GLU A 50 -11.82 1.11 -12.14
C GLU A 50 -10.45 1.68 -12.51
N LEU A 51 -9.43 1.48 -11.67
CA LEU A 51 -8.06 1.92 -11.93
C LEU A 51 -7.46 1.22 -13.15
N ALA A 52 -7.67 -0.09 -13.28
CA ALA A 52 -7.24 -0.84 -14.44
C ALA A 52 -7.87 -0.32 -15.73
N GLN A 53 -9.17 -0.01 -15.71
CA GLN A 53 -9.87 0.56 -16.85
C GLN A 53 -9.40 1.99 -17.16
N LEU A 54 -9.26 2.84 -16.14
CA LEU A 54 -8.87 4.24 -16.27
C LEU A 54 -7.48 4.40 -16.90
N HIS A 55 -6.55 3.51 -16.56
CA HIS A 55 -5.16 3.57 -17.01
C HIS A 55 -4.83 2.55 -18.12
N GLY A 56 -5.77 1.70 -18.52
CA GLY A 56 -5.56 0.70 -19.57
C GLY A 56 -4.64 -0.47 -19.16
N PHE A 57 -4.68 -0.88 -17.90
CA PHE A 57 -3.87 -1.99 -17.38
C PHE A 57 -4.49 -3.35 -17.73
N THR A 58 -4.25 -3.83 -18.94
CA THR A 58 -4.87 -5.04 -19.50
C THR A 58 -4.55 -6.35 -18.76
N SER A 59 -3.52 -6.37 -17.91
CA SER A 59 -3.14 -7.54 -17.10
C SER A 59 -4.02 -7.73 -15.85
N ILE A 60 -4.81 -6.73 -15.47
CA ILE A 60 -5.62 -6.73 -14.25
C ILE A 60 -7.08 -7.03 -14.60
N GLY A 61 -7.64 -8.08 -14.00
CA GLY A 61 -9.09 -8.38 -14.08
C GLY A 61 -9.52 -9.41 -15.14
N ASP A 62 -8.59 -9.98 -15.92
CA ASP A 62 -8.94 -10.88 -17.03
C ASP A 62 -9.18 -12.35 -16.60
N ARG A 63 -8.85 -12.72 -15.35
CA ARG A 63 -9.10 -14.08 -14.81
C ARG A 63 -9.41 -14.05 -13.32
N ASP A 64 -10.43 -14.82 -12.91
CA ASP A 64 -10.99 -14.91 -11.55
C ASP A 64 -10.02 -15.27 -10.40
N TRP A 65 -8.71 -15.39 -10.62
CA TRP A 65 -7.80 -16.06 -9.67
C TRP A 65 -6.62 -15.24 -9.14
N LYS A 66 -6.74 -13.91 -9.09
CA LYS A 66 -6.26 -13.06 -7.98
C LYS A 66 -6.39 -11.59 -8.36
N ILE A 67 -7.28 -10.88 -7.69
CA ILE A 67 -7.28 -9.42 -7.69
C ILE A 67 -5.93 -8.97 -7.11
N ALA A 68 -5.19 -8.15 -7.84
CA ALA A 68 -3.95 -7.55 -7.34
C ALA A 68 -4.24 -6.80 -6.04
N GLN A 69 -3.41 -6.96 -5.01
CA GLN A 69 -3.61 -6.31 -3.71
C GLN A 69 -3.07 -4.87 -3.68
N VAL A 70 -2.21 -4.56 -4.62
CA VAL A 70 -1.57 -3.26 -4.81
C VAL A 70 -1.40 -3.00 -6.30
N MET A 71 -1.39 -1.73 -6.67
CA MET A 71 -1.04 -1.26 -8.00
C MET A 71 -0.06 -0.12 -7.83
N VAL A 72 1.11 -0.24 -8.46
CA VAL A 72 2.10 0.84 -8.53
C VAL A 72 2.26 1.22 -9.98
N TRP A 73 2.14 2.50 -10.30
CA TRP A 73 2.31 2.98 -11.66
C TRP A 73 3.14 4.26 -11.72
N ARG A 74 3.76 4.46 -12.88
CA ARG A 74 4.61 5.61 -13.19
C ARG A 74 4.14 6.22 -14.50
N VAL A 75 3.74 7.48 -14.49
CA VAL A 75 3.31 8.22 -15.70
C VAL A 75 2.31 7.40 -16.55
N GLY A 76 1.28 6.86 -15.88
CA GLY A 76 0.23 6.06 -16.52
C GLY A 76 0.62 4.65 -16.96
N ARG A 77 1.81 4.15 -16.62
CA ARG A 77 2.24 2.77 -16.91
C ARG A 77 2.35 1.95 -15.63
N LEU A 78 1.73 0.78 -15.62
CA LEU A 78 1.84 -0.16 -14.52
C LEU A 78 3.31 -0.59 -14.38
N VAL A 79 3.83 -0.45 -13.16
CA VAL A 79 5.18 -0.87 -12.79
C VAL A 79 5.13 -2.22 -12.08
N ALA A 80 4.20 -2.37 -11.14
CA ALA A 80 4.05 -3.60 -10.37
C ALA A 80 2.62 -3.77 -9.86
N HIS A 81 2.23 -5.02 -9.63
CA HIS A 81 0.96 -5.36 -8.98
C HIS A 81 1.13 -6.30 -7.78
N ARG A 82 2.38 -6.47 -7.33
CA ARG A 82 2.81 -7.23 -6.15
C ARG A 82 4.04 -6.57 -5.53
N ALA A 83 4.26 -6.80 -4.24
CA ALA A 83 5.43 -6.28 -3.55
C ALA A 83 6.75 -6.82 -4.11
N GLU A 84 6.84 -8.12 -4.44
CA GLU A 84 8.11 -8.69 -4.90
C GLU A 84 8.55 -8.10 -6.24
N GLU A 85 7.59 -7.90 -7.15
CA GLU A 85 7.84 -7.26 -8.45
C GLU A 85 8.34 -5.83 -8.29
N PHE A 86 7.74 -5.07 -7.37
CA PHE A 86 8.15 -3.70 -7.14
C PHE A 86 9.51 -3.61 -6.44
N ALA A 87 9.77 -4.48 -5.45
CA ALA A 87 11.06 -4.55 -4.77
C ALA A 87 12.20 -4.86 -5.75
N LEU A 88 12.00 -5.82 -6.67
CA LEU A 88 12.95 -6.10 -7.75
C LEU A 88 13.15 -4.89 -8.66
N TYR A 89 12.06 -4.26 -9.11
CA TYR A 89 12.15 -3.06 -9.94
C TYR A 89 12.96 -1.93 -9.27
N VAL A 90 12.72 -1.69 -7.98
CA VAL A 90 13.41 -0.64 -7.22
C VAL A 90 14.89 -0.97 -7.01
N ALA A 91 15.20 -2.21 -6.69
CA ALA A 91 16.58 -2.68 -6.54
C ALA A 91 17.35 -2.56 -7.87
N ASP A 92 16.78 -3.05 -8.96
CA ASP A 92 17.43 -3.06 -10.28
C ASP A 92 17.57 -1.67 -10.88
N THR A 93 16.56 -0.80 -10.70
CA THR A 93 16.52 0.53 -11.33
C THR A 93 17.26 1.58 -10.53
N TYR A 94 17.23 1.49 -9.19
CA TYR A 94 17.72 2.56 -8.31
C TYR A 94 18.76 2.10 -7.29
N GLY A 95 19.02 0.80 -7.15
CA GLY A 95 19.93 0.27 -6.13
C GLY A 95 19.42 0.47 -4.70
N LEU A 96 18.10 0.61 -4.52
CA LEU A 96 17.43 0.80 -3.23
C LEU A 96 16.75 -0.49 -2.79
N ALA A 97 16.61 -0.69 -1.48
CA ALA A 97 16.01 -1.88 -0.91
C ALA A 97 15.05 -1.52 0.22
N LEU A 98 14.14 -2.46 0.54
CA LEU A 98 13.26 -2.34 1.70
C LEU A 98 14.10 -2.36 2.98
N ASP A 99 13.81 -1.44 3.89
CA ASP A 99 14.49 -1.30 5.19
C ASP A 99 13.68 -1.87 6.36
N LEU A 100 12.65 -2.65 6.05
CA LEU A 100 11.77 -3.32 7.01
C LEU A 100 12.02 -4.82 7.02
N ASP A 101 12.09 -5.39 8.22
CA ASP A 101 11.94 -6.83 8.43
C ASP A 101 10.46 -7.26 8.45
N GLN A 102 10.22 -8.57 8.49
CA GLN A 102 8.87 -9.14 8.47
C GLN A 102 7.99 -8.65 9.63
N GLY A 103 8.55 -8.55 10.84
CA GLY A 103 7.78 -8.09 12.01
C GLY A 103 7.41 -6.61 11.91
N GLN A 104 8.29 -5.80 11.32
CA GLN A 104 7.99 -4.40 11.02
C GLN A 104 6.92 -4.28 9.94
N VAL A 105 6.97 -5.06 8.85
CA VAL A 105 5.92 -5.07 7.81
C VAL A 105 4.55 -5.36 8.43
N GLU A 106 4.45 -6.35 9.31
CA GLU A 106 3.19 -6.67 10.01
C GLU A 106 2.71 -5.51 10.89
N ALA A 107 3.61 -4.89 11.66
CA ALA A 107 3.28 -3.75 12.51
C ALA A 107 2.78 -2.54 11.69
N TYR A 108 3.45 -2.22 10.58
CA TYR A 108 3.03 -1.13 9.69
C TYR A 108 1.72 -1.44 8.95
N THR A 109 1.47 -2.70 8.57
CA THR A 109 0.20 -3.12 7.95
C THR A 109 -0.97 -2.88 8.92
N GLN A 110 -0.81 -3.25 10.19
CA GLN A 110 -1.81 -2.97 11.23
C GLN A 110 -2.00 -1.47 11.46
N ALA A 111 -0.90 -0.70 11.47
CA ALA A 111 -0.96 0.75 11.64
C ALA A 111 -1.70 1.44 10.48
N ASN A 112 -1.43 1.05 9.23
CA ASN A 112 -2.10 1.55 8.04
C ASN A 112 -3.61 1.27 8.09
N THR A 113 -3.98 0.05 8.51
CA THR A 113 -5.38 -0.34 8.70
C THR A 113 -6.08 0.54 9.75
N ARG A 114 -5.45 0.76 10.90
CA ARG A 114 -6.01 1.62 11.96
C ARG A 114 -6.15 3.07 11.53
N ALA A 115 -5.13 3.60 10.85
CA ALA A 115 -5.12 4.97 10.34
C ALA A 115 -6.27 5.19 9.34
N LEU A 116 -6.48 4.24 8.41
CA LEU A 116 -7.56 4.33 7.41
C LEU A 116 -8.96 4.25 8.06
N LEU A 117 -9.10 3.47 9.13
CA LEU A 117 -10.36 3.34 9.89
C LEU A 117 -10.60 4.53 10.84
N GLY A 118 -9.67 5.48 10.97
CA GLY A 118 -9.78 6.58 11.92
C GLY A 118 -9.69 6.14 13.39
N VAL A 119 -9.17 4.93 13.65
CA VAL A 119 -8.98 4.41 15.01
C VAL A 119 -7.70 5.02 15.56
N GLN A 120 -7.83 6.08 16.36
CA GLN A 120 -6.75 6.57 17.20
C GLN A 120 -6.30 5.45 18.15
N PRO A 121 -5.00 5.29 18.44
CA PRO A 121 -4.60 4.48 19.59
C PRO A 121 -5.28 5.04 20.86
N PRO A 122 -5.70 4.19 21.82
CA PRO A 122 -6.27 4.66 23.08
C PRO A 122 -5.29 5.67 23.69
N SER A 123 -5.76 6.90 23.89
CA SER A 123 -4.90 8.05 24.16
C SER A 123 -4.60 8.21 25.66
N GLY A 124 -4.89 7.19 26.46
CA GLY A 124 -4.57 7.15 27.87
C GLY A 124 -5.14 5.92 28.58
N PRO A 125 -4.77 5.72 29.86
CA PRO A 125 -5.23 4.59 30.67
C PRO A 125 -6.75 4.56 30.89
N HIS A 126 -7.45 5.67 30.64
CA HIS A 126 -8.91 5.75 30.73
C HIS A 126 -9.65 5.07 29.56
N ASP A 127 -9.05 5.03 28.36
CA ASP A 127 -9.69 4.45 27.16
C ASP A 127 -9.58 2.92 27.14
N VAL A 128 -8.62 2.35 27.88
CA VAL A 128 -8.47 0.89 28.04
C VAL A 128 -9.59 0.32 28.90
N ALA A 129 -10.01 1.05 29.95
CA ALA A 129 -11.08 0.60 30.85
C ALA A 129 -12.46 0.49 30.16
N ILE A 130 -12.75 1.39 29.22
CA ILE A 130 -14.04 1.40 28.49
C ILE A 130 -14.09 0.27 27.44
N ALA A 131 -12.94 -0.12 26.88
CA ALA A 131 -12.88 -1.21 25.90
C ALA A 131 -13.03 -2.60 26.56
N GLU A 132 -12.58 -2.78 27.81
CA GLU A 132 -12.76 -4.02 28.57
C GLU A 132 -14.19 -4.18 29.11
N GLU A 133 -14.86 -3.09 29.50
CA GLU A 133 -16.23 -3.12 30.04
C GLU A 133 -17.32 -3.38 28.97
N LEU A 134 -17.01 -3.16 27.69
CA LEU A 134 -17.89 -3.47 26.55
C LEU A 134 -17.67 -4.87 25.95
N ALA A 135 -16.70 -5.63 26.49
CA ALA A 135 -16.37 -6.98 26.05
C ALA A 135 -16.90 -8.09 27.00
N GLU A 136 -17.61 -7.72 28.08
CA GLU A 136 -18.46 -8.61 28.91
C GLU A 136 -19.94 -8.50 28.52
#